data_AF-A0A352E0M1-F1
#
_entry.id   AF-A0A352E0M1-F1
#
_cell.length_a   1.000
_cell.length_b   1.000
_cell.length_c   1.000
_cell.angle_alpha   90.00
_cell.angle_beta   90.00
_cell.angle_gamma   90.00
#
_symmetry.space_group_name_H-M   'P 1'
#
loop_
_entity.id
_entity.type
_entity.pdbx_description
1 polymer ?
#
loop_
_entity_poly.entity_id
_entity_poly.type
_entity_poly.pdbx_seq_one_letter_code
_entity_poly.pdbx_strand_id
1 'polypeptide(L)'
;MSPTGTSSVATGRGTSSVGRAVAAALLLGVVVGGCGRPPDIVADPERAASILETVLAAWRDGETCADLQKRSPAIHVADERWLGGATLTSFTIGEGRPFGPSTRFEVTLVGPPPLGTRKAVYAVSTQPSLSVARTDERD
;
A
#
# COMPACT_ATOMS: atom_id res chain seq x y z
N MET A 1 -7.02 57.91 -51.50
CA MET A 1 -7.82 57.84 -50.26
C MET A 1 -9.17 57.28 -50.64
N SER A 2 -9.56 56.17 -50.00
CA SER A 2 -10.66 55.28 -50.41
C SER A 2 -12.00 56.02 -50.65
N PRO A 3 -12.90 55.45 -51.47
CA PRO A 3 -13.72 54.35 -50.95
C PRO A 3 -13.77 53.12 -51.85
N THR A 4 -13.77 52.02 -51.12
CA THR A 4 -13.93 50.62 -51.48
C THR A 4 -15.20 50.38 -52.30
N GLY A 5 -15.03 49.82 -53.49
CA GLY A 5 -16.10 49.19 -54.24
C GLY A 5 -16.34 47.77 -53.75
N THR A 6 -17.55 47.27 -53.91
CA THR A 6 -17.81 45.84 -54.15
C THR A 6 -19.10 45.74 -54.95
N SER A 7 -18.96 45.13 -56.13
CA SER A 7 -20.01 44.85 -57.08
C SER A 7 -20.70 43.53 -56.79
N SER A 8 -21.92 43.43 -57.33
CA SER A 8 -22.53 42.26 -57.98
C SER A 8 -22.90 41.04 -57.14
N VAL A 9 -23.95 40.28 -57.44
CA VAL A 9 -25.26 40.42 -58.13
C VAL A 9 -25.80 38.99 -58.12
N ALA A 10 -27.13 38.85 -57.93
CA ALA A 10 -27.96 37.71 -58.35
C ALA A 10 -27.69 36.32 -57.74
N THR A 11 -28.61 35.37 -57.65
CA THR A 11 -30.08 35.25 -57.78
C THR A 11 -30.36 33.76 -57.52
N GLY A 12 -31.55 33.44 -56.99
CA GLY A 12 -32.16 32.11 -57.16
C GLY A 12 -32.43 31.42 -55.83
N ARG A 13 -33.64 31.51 -55.27
CA ARG A 13 -34.85 30.70 -55.54
C ARG A 13 -34.66 29.20 -55.32
N GLY A 14 -35.57 28.62 -54.54
CA GLY A 14 -35.79 27.17 -54.48
C GLY A 14 -35.87 26.66 -53.04
N THR A 15 -37.01 26.82 -52.36
CA THR A 15 -38.04 25.78 -52.17
C THR A 15 -37.70 24.70 -51.12
N SER A 16 -38.50 24.74 -50.05
CA SER A 16 -39.20 23.58 -49.47
C SER A 16 -38.40 22.53 -48.69
N SER A 17 -38.57 22.64 -47.37
CA SER A 17 -38.74 21.57 -46.39
C SER A 17 -39.01 20.15 -46.92
N VAL A 18 -38.04 19.25 -46.70
CA VAL A 18 -38.19 17.79 -46.54
C VAL A 18 -36.97 17.39 -45.68
N GLY A 19 -37.11 17.00 -44.41
CA GLY A 19 -37.55 15.67 -44.02
C GLY A 19 -36.39 14.98 -43.28
N ARG A 20 -36.60 14.76 -41.97
CA ARG A 20 -35.90 13.80 -41.08
C ARG A 20 -34.36 13.84 -41.06
N ALA A 21 -33.86 14.40 -39.96
CA ALA A 21 -32.48 14.30 -39.50
C ALA A 21 -31.96 12.85 -39.56
N VAL A 22 -30.95 12.61 -40.39
CA VAL A 22 -30.11 11.41 -40.33
C VAL A 22 -29.06 11.66 -39.26
N ALA A 23 -29.37 11.22 -38.04
CA ALA A 23 -28.44 11.29 -36.91
C ALA A 23 -27.44 10.13 -36.99
N ALA A 24 -26.20 10.50 -37.25
CA ALA A 24 -24.93 9.85 -36.90
C ALA A 24 -25.01 8.44 -36.29
N ALA A 25 -24.74 7.43 -37.11
CA ALA A 25 -24.24 6.14 -36.65
C ALA A 25 -22.71 6.19 -36.65
N LEU A 26 -22.09 6.30 -35.47
CA LEU A 26 -20.69 5.93 -35.20
C LEU A 26 -20.43 6.15 -33.71
N LEU A 27 -19.72 5.20 -33.08
CA LEU A 27 -19.21 5.19 -31.70
C LEU A 27 -20.12 4.53 -30.65
N LEU A 28 -20.14 3.21 -30.62
CA LEU A 28 -20.30 2.51 -29.34
C LEU A 28 -19.56 1.16 -29.35
N GLY A 29 -18.27 1.24 -29.01
CA GLY A 29 -17.42 0.09 -28.70
C GLY A 29 -16.59 0.43 -27.48
N VAL A 30 -17.25 0.74 -26.35
CA VAL A 30 -16.57 0.99 -25.07
C VAL A 30 -16.01 -0.34 -24.58
N VAL A 31 -14.68 -0.35 -24.43
CA VAL A 31 -13.87 -1.44 -23.91
C VAL A 31 -14.34 -1.77 -22.49
N VAL A 32 -15.08 -2.87 -22.33
CA VAL A 32 -15.36 -3.46 -21.02
C VAL A 32 -14.31 -4.54 -20.78
N GLY A 33 -13.49 -4.36 -19.76
CA GLY A 33 -12.66 -5.44 -19.22
C GLY A 33 -11.33 -4.94 -18.67
N GLY A 34 -11.27 -4.76 -17.34
CA GLY A 34 -9.97 -4.53 -16.71
C GLY A 34 -9.94 -3.96 -15.29
N CYS A 35 -11.05 -3.79 -14.57
CA CYS A 35 -10.96 -3.62 -13.11
C CYS A 35 -10.75 -5.00 -12.48
N GLY A 36 -9.56 -5.57 -12.64
CA GLY A 36 -9.11 -6.69 -11.83
C GLY A 36 -8.99 -6.19 -10.39
N ARG A 37 -9.91 -6.58 -9.52
CA ARG A 37 -9.76 -6.38 -8.07
C ARG A 37 -8.45 -7.07 -7.67
N PRO A 38 -7.46 -6.37 -7.12
CA PRO A 38 -6.25 -7.04 -6.63
C PRO A 38 -6.70 -8.07 -5.58
N PRO A 39 -6.08 -9.26 -5.55
CA PRO A 39 -6.42 -10.28 -4.56
C PRO A 39 -6.32 -9.68 -3.16
N ASP A 40 -7.21 -10.09 -2.25
CA ASP A 40 -7.11 -9.73 -0.84
C ASP A 40 -5.81 -10.35 -0.30
N ILE A 41 -4.74 -9.56 -0.26
CA ILE A 41 -3.44 -9.95 0.29
C ILE A 41 -3.59 -9.92 1.81
N VAL A 42 -3.91 -11.07 2.40
CA VAL A 42 -3.90 -11.26 3.85
C VAL A 42 -2.59 -11.97 4.19
N ALA A 43 -1.81 -11.40 5.11
CA ALA A 43 -0.63 -12.08 5.63
C ALA A 43 -1.01 -13.42 6.26
N ASP A 44 -0.36 -14.49 5.82
CA ASP A 44 -0.41 -15.81 6.47
C ASP A 44 0.07 -15.66 7.93
N PRO A 45 -0.80 -15.90 8.94
CA PRO A 45 -0.46 -15.70 10.35
C PRO A 45 0.71 -16.55 10.83
N GLU A 46 0.87 -17.78 10.34
CA GLU A 46 1.97 -18.67 10.77
C GLU A 46 3.31 -18.17 10.21
N ARG A 47 3.30 -17.77 8.94
CA ARG A 47 4.47 -17.15 8.31
C ARG A 47 4.81 -15.82 8.98
N ALA A 48 3.82 -15.01 9.31
CA ALA A 48 4.00 -13.74 10.01
C ALA A 48 4.61 -13.95 11.41
N ALA A 49 4.15 -14.95 12.16
CA ALA A 49 4.71 -15.31 13.46
C ALA A 49 6.19 -15.73 13.34
N SER A 50 6.50 -16.56 12.35
CA SER A 50 7.88 -17.02 12.08
C SER A 50 8.83 -15.88 11.74
N ILE A 51 8.35 -14.89 10.96
CA ILE A 51 9.12 -13.68 10.63
C ILE A 51 9.34 -12.84 11.88
N LEU A 52 8.31 -12.62 12.69
CA LEU A 52 8.43 -11.86 13.93
C LEU A 52 9.42 -12.51 14.90
N GLU A 53 9.36 -13.84 15.05
CA GLU A 53 10.32 -14.59 15.85
C GLU A 53 11.75 -14.40 15.34
N THR A 54 11.97 -14.51 14.04
CA THR A 54 13.30 -14.27 13.42
C THR A 54 13.81 -12.86 13.72
N VAL A 55 12.95 -11.86 13.62
CA VAL A 55 13.29 -10.45 13.86
C VAL A 55 13.64 -10.21 15.34
N LEU A 56 12.82 -10.71 16.27
CA LEU A 56 13.05 -10.54 17.70
C LEU A 56 14.24 -11.37 18.21
N ALA A 57 14.49 -12.54 17.62
CA ALA A 57 15.70 -13.33 17.88
C ALA A 57 16.95 -12.56 17.44
N ALA A 58 16.95 -11.98 16.24
CA ALA A 58 18.06 -11.15 15.76
C ALA A 58 18.33 -9.96 16.69
N TRP A 59 17.28 -9.29 17.20
CA TRP A 59 17.44 -8.22 18.18
C TRP A 59 18.07 -8.73 19.49
N ARG A 60 17.55 -9.85 20.03
CA ARG A 60 18.09 -10.47 21.25
C ARG A 60 19.57 -10.85 21.08
N ASP A 61 19.93 -11.34 19.90
CA ASP A 61 21.28 -11.82 19.61
C ASP A 61 22.24 -10.68 19.21
N GLY A 62 21.77 -9.43 19.22
CA GLY A 62 22.59 -8.23 19.05
C GLY A 62 22.78 -7.78 17.59
N GLU A 63 22.03 -8.34 16.64
CA GLU A 63 22.00 -7.85 15.27
C GLU A 63 21.30 -6.47 15.19
N THR A 64 21.50 -5.77 14.06
CA THR A 64 20.85 -4.49 13.79
C THR A 64 19.72 -4.64 12.76
N CYS A 65 18.78 -3.69 12.74
CA CYS A 65 17.77 -3.61 11.68
C CYS A 65 18.41 -3.54 10.27
N ALA A 66 19.59 -2.92 10.15
CA ALA A 66 20.33 -2.85 8.89
C ALA A 66 20.88 -4.20 8.45
N ASP A 67 21.18 -5.12 9.35
CA ASP A 67 21.65 -6.46 9.01
C ASP A 67 20.50 -7.32 8.49
N LEU A 68 19.31 -7.19 9.07
CA LEU A 68 18.08 -7.80 8.56
C LEU A 68 17.71 -7.29 7.16
N GLN A 69 17.93 -6.00 6.88
CA GLN A 69 17.66 -5.42 5.57
C GLN A 69 18.60 -5.96 4.47
N LYS A 70 19.80 -6.43 4.83
CA LYS A 70 20.77 -7.02 3.88
C LYS A 70 20.49 -8.49 3.57
N ARG A 71 19.55 -9.14 4.28
CA ARG A 71 19.19 -10.54 4.03
C ARG A 71 18.45 -10.70 2.69
N SER A 72 18.30 -11.95 2.25
CA SER A 72 17.48 -12.30 1.09
C SER A 72 16.42 -13.33 1.51
N PRO A 73 15.12 -12.96 1.56
CA PRO A 73 14.57 -11.63 1.30
C PRO A 73 14.95 -10.59 2.38
N ALA A 74 14.96 -9.32 2.01
CA ALA A 74 15.17 -8.21 2.94
C ALA A 74 14.01 -8.12 3.93
N ILE A 75 14.31 -7.89 5.21
CA ILE A 75 13.31 -7.66 6.25
C ILE A 75 13.46 -6.22 6.75
N HIS A 76 12.40 -5.43 6.59
CA HIS A 76 12.36 -4.05 7.06
C HIS A 76 11.77 -4.00 8.47
N VAL A 77 12.49 -3.37 9.41
CA VAL A 77 12.05 -3.27 10.81
C VAL A 77 11.91 -1.80 11.20
N ALA A 78 10.74 -1.45 11.73
CA ALA A 78 10.45 -0.15 12.32
C ALA A 78 10.12 -0.34 13.80
N ASP A 79 11.14 -0.23 14.65
CA ASP A 79 11.00 -0.21 16.10
C ASP A 79 11.91 0.86 16.68
N GLU A 80 11.34 1.92 17.24
CA GLU A 80 12.07 3.09 17.71
C GLU A 80 12.98 2.76 18.90
N ARG A 81 12.65 1.72 19.68
CA ARG A 81 13.47 1.30 20.82
C ARG A 81 14.70 0.55 20.34
N TRP A 82 14.56 -0.37 19.39
CA TRP A 82 15.70 -1.05 18.80
C TRP A 82 16.58 -0.06 18.02
N LEU A 83 15.98 0.80 17.20
CA LEU A 83 16.71 1.87 16.48
C LEU A 83 17.39 2.86 17.45
N GLY A 84 16.81 3.06 18.64
CA GLY A 84 17.39 3.83 19.73
C GLY A 84 18.51 3.11 20.52
N GLY A 85 18.92 1.92 20.11
CA GLY A 85 20.01 1.16 20.71
C GLY A 85 19.63 0.37 21.96
N ALA A 86 18.34 0.20 22.26
CA ALA A 86 17.92 -0.68 23.34
C ALA A 86 18.29 -2.14 23.03
N THR A 87 18.64 -2.90 24.06
CA THR A 87 18.96 -4.32 23.92
C THR A 87 17.81 -5.18 24.42
N LEU A 88 17.60 -6.31 23.75
CA LEU A 88 16.60 -7.30 24.11
C LEU A 88 17.28 -8.51 24.75
N THR A 89 16.71 -9.04 25.83
CA THR A 89 17.21 -10.24 26.52
C THR A 89 16.27 -11.42 26.31
N SER A 90 14.97 -11.19 26.34
CA SER A 90 13.96 -12.21 26.03
C SER A 90 12.68 -11.59 25.52
N PHE A 91 11.86 -12.40 24.85
CA PHE A 91 10.56 -11.98 24.36
C PHE A 91 9.55 -13.12 24.44
N THR A 92 8.27 -12.77 24.41
CA THR A 92 7.15 -13.73 24.30
C THR A 92 6.15 -13.18 23.30
N ILE A 93 5.84 -13.98 22.27
CA ILE A 93 4.88 -13.64 21.22
C ILE A 93 3.52 -14.24 21.60
N GLY A 94 2.49 -13.42 21.60
CA GLY A 94 1.10 -13.82 21.80
C GLY A 94 0.44 -14.33 20.52
N GLU A 95 -0.87 -14.52 20.57
CA GLU A 95 -1.66 -14.96 19.41
C GLU A 95 -1.68 -13.88 18.31
N GLY A 96 -1.51 -14.30 17.06
CA GLY A 96 -1.63 -13.41 15.90
C GLY A 96 -3.08 -13.13 15.54
N ARG A 97 -3.42 -11.86 15.28
CA ARG A 97 -4.74 -11.46 14.78
C ARG A 97 -4.62 -10.78 13.41
N PRO A 98 -5.46 -11.13 12.42
CA PRO A 98 -5.49 -10.40 11.15
C PRO A 98 -5.76 -8.92 11.36
N PHE A 99 -5.03 -8.06 10.66
CA PHE A 99 -5.22 -6.62 10.68
C PHE A 99 -4.91 -6.03 9.30
N GLY A 100 -5.96 -5.82 8.50
CA GLY A 100 -5.82 -5.41 7.10
C GLY A 100 -4.95 -6.41 6.33
N PRO A 101 -3.87 -5.96 5.65
CA PRO A 101 -2.96 -6.84 4.92
C PRO A 101 -1.89 -7.52 5.80
N SER A 102 -1.88 -7.24 7.10
CA SER A 102 -0.85 -7.67 8.05
C SER A 102 -1.44 -8.58 9.14
N THR A 103 -0.57 -9.17 9.95
CA THR A 103 -0.94 -9.84 11.20
C THR A 103 -0.38 -9.05 12.38
N ARG A 104 -1.21 -8.75 13.37
CA ARG A 104 -0.81 -8.11 14.63
C ARG A 104 -0.50 -9.15 15.70
N PHE A 105 0.55 -8.93 16.47
CA PHE A 105 0.94 -9.76 17.60
C PHE A 105 1.18 -8.89 18.83
N GLU A 106 0.58 -9.26 19.96
CA GLU A 106 1.03 -8.76 21.25
C GLU A 106 2.34 -9.42 21.63
N VAL A 107 3.34 -8.62 22.00
CA VAL A 107 4.66 -9.11 22.39
C VAL A 107 5.05 -8.52 23.74
N THR A 108 5.49 -9.39 24.64
CA THR A 108 6.21 -8.96 25.85
C THR A 108 7.70 -8.97 25.56
N LEU A 109 8.36 -7.84 25.79
CA LEU A 109 9.79 -7.64 25.60
C LEU A 109 10.43 -7.42 26.96
N VAL A 110 11.61 -8.01 27.16
CA VAL A 110 12.39 -7.86 28.39
C VAL A 110 13.83 -7.56 28.01
N GLY A 111 14.38 -6.50 28.59
CA GLY A 111 15.80 -6.17 28.50
C GLY A 111 16.22 -5.22 29.61
N PRO A 112 17.50 -4.83 29.66
CA PRO A 112 17.99 -3.86 30.64
C PRO A 112 17.39 -2.45 30.39
N PRO A 113 17.51 -1.52 31.35
CA PRO A 113 17.18 -0.12 31.12
C PRO A 113 17.91 0.43 29.88
N PRO A 114 17.25 1.21 29.01
CA PRO A 114 15.94 1.83 29.22
C PRO A 114 14.73 0.98 28.77
N LEU A 115 14.94 -0.25 28.26
CA LEU A 115 13.84 -1.11 27.79
C LEU A 115 13.00 -1.59 28.98
N GLY A 116 13.63 -2.29 29.94
CA GLY A 116 12.92 -2.98 31.02
C GLY A 116 11.94 -4.03 30.49
N THR A 117 10.91 -4.35 31.28
CA THR A 117 9.78 -5.16 30.82
C THR A 117 8.72 -4.26 30.18
N ARG A 118 8.31 -4.59 28.95
CA ARG A 118 7.33 -3.82 28.16
C ARG A 118 6.42 -4.74 27.39
N LYS A 119 5.19 -4.29 27.17
CA LYS A 119 4.29 -4.86 26.16
C LYS A 119 4.29 -3.94 24.94
N ALA A 120 4.29 -4.52 23.75
CA ALA A 120 4.22 -3.83 22.48
C ALA A 120 3.36 -4.65 21.51
N VAL A 121 2.76 -3.99 20.52
CA VAL A 121 2.08 -4.66 19.41
C VAL A 121 2.97 -4.55 18.19
N TYR A 122 3.12 -5.64 17.44
CA TYR A 122 3.82 -5.65 16.16
C TYR A 122 2.87 -5.99 15.03
N ALA A 123 2.87 -5.18 13.99
CA ALA A 123 2.24 -5.51 12.71
C ALA A 123 3.30 -6.12 11.78
N VAL A 124 2.99 -7.29 11.23
CA VAL A 124 3.86 -8.05 10.34
C VAL A 124 3.21 -8.18 8.98
N SER A 125 3.89 -7.70 7.94
CA SER A 125 3.47 -7.87 6.56
C SER A 125 4.41 -8.83 5.85
N THR A 126 3.84 -9.77 5.10
CA THR A 126 4.61 -10.78 4.36
C THR A 126 4.66 -10.51 2.86
N GLN A 127 3.91 -9.51 2.38
CA GLN A 127 3.80 -9.12 0.98
C GLN A 127 3.52 -7.60 0.85
N PRO A 128 3.97 -6.96 -0.24
CA PRO A 128 4.89 -7.48 -1.26
C PRO A 128 6.34 -7.62 -0.74
N SER A 129 6.65 -7.02 0.41
CA SER A 129 7.95 -7.08 1.10
C SER A 129 7.76 -7.52 2.55
N LEU A 130 8.79 -8.14 3.14
CA LEU A 130 8.75 -8.49 4.56
C LEU A 130 8.97 -7.23 5.41
N SER A 131 8.00 -6.89 6.25
CA SER A 131 8.12 -5.78 7.20
C SER A 131 7.55 -6.12 8.56
N VAL A 132 8.20 -5.59 9.60
CA VAL A 132 7.79 -5.69 10.99
C VAL A 132 7.84 -4.28 11.59
N ALA A 133 6.69 -3.77 12.01
CA ALA A 133 6.58 -2.45 12.62
C ALA A 133 5.96 -2.56 14.00
N ARG A 134 6.53 -1.88 14.99
CA ARG A 134 5.87 -1.64 16.26
C ARG A 134 4.69 -0.70 16.03
N THR A 135 3.56 -0.99 16.66
CA THR A 135 2.37 -0.14 16.65
C THR A 135 2.09 0.33 18.08
N ASP A 136 1.65 1.57 18.20
CA ASP A 136 1.37 2.29 19.44
C ASP A 136 -0.11 2.24 19.86
N GLU A 137 -0.95 1.56 19.09
CA GLU A 137 -2.34 1.27 19.47
C GLU A 137 -2.39 0.22 20.59
N ARG A 138 -2.55 0.70 21.84
CA ARG A 138 -3.41 0.00 22.79
C ARG A 138 -4.84 0.32 22.37
N ASP A 139 -5.61 -0.71 22.02
CA ASP A 139 -7.08 -0.62 21.95
C ASP A 139 -7.65 0.02 23.24
#